data_AF-A0A6J7ZVP5-F1
#
_entry.id   AF-A0A6J7ZVP5-F1
#
_cell.length_a   1.000
_cell.length_b   1.000
_cell.length_c   1.000
_cell.angle_alpha   90.00
_cell.angle_beta   90.00
_cell.angle_gamma   90.00
#
_symmetry.space_group_name_H-M   'P 1'
#
loop_
_entity.id
_entity.type
_entity.pdbx_description
1 polymer ?
#
loop_
_entity_poly.entity_id
_entity_poly.type
_entity_poly.pdbx_seq_one_letter_code
_entity_poly.pdbx_strand_id
1 'polypeptide(L)'
;MNEEITFLLFLVVINTGLVTGTCPSTCSCSSGSSGSNVNCYSKSLGHIPDLPSDTYIIYLHYNKIRSLESDTFINLTNVYQLYLHNNEISAIESFTFMNLHNLQYL
;
A
#
# COMPACT_ATOMS: atom_id res chain seq x y z
N MET A 1 -35.79 -13.06 -5.32
CA MET A 1 -35.88 -11.92 -4.38
C MET A 1 -34.77 -11.91 -3.33
N ASN A 2 -33.82 -12.86 -3.36
CA ASN A 2 -32.79 -13.01 -2.32
C ASN A 2 -31.39 -12.56 -2.78
N GLU A 3 -31.09 -12.65 -4.08
CA GLU A 3 -29.79 -12.27 -4.68
C GLU A 3 -29.52 -10.75 -4.63
N GLU A 4 -30.54 -9.94 -4.90
CA GLU A 4 -30.49 -8.46 -4.85
C GLU A 4 -30.19 -7.95 -3.42
N ILE A 5 -30.72 -8.64 -2.41
CA ILE A 5 -30.52 -8.30 -0.99
C ILE A 5 -29.09 -8.62 -0.56
N THR A 6 -28.51 -9.73 -1.05
CA THR A 6 -27.09 -10.04 -0.82
C THR A 6 -26.16 -8.99 -1.42
N PHE A 7 -26.45 -8.51 -2.63
CA PHE A 7 -25.64 -7.47 -3.29
C PHE A 7 -25.71 -6.11 -2.55
N LEU A 8 -26.90 -5.74 -2.08
CA LEU A 8 -27.10 -4.54 -1.26
C LEU A 8 -26.41 -4.65 0.12
N LEU A 9 -26.43 -5.82 0.76
CA LEU A 9 -25.70 -6.06 2.01
C LEU A 9 -24.19 -5.90 1.83
N PHE A 10 -23.62 -6.38 0.71
CA PHE A 10 -22.23 -6.13 0.38
C PHE A 10 -21.95 -4.62 0.24
N LEU A 11 -22.78 -3.88 -0.50
CA LEU A 11 -22.64 -2.42 -0.68
C LEU A 11 -22.73 -1.60 0.63
N VAL A 12 -23.54 -2.04 1.60
CA VAL A 12 -23.65 -1.40 2.92
C VAL A 12 -22.40 -1.63 3.78
N VAL A 13 -21.75 -2.80 3.67
CA VAL A 13 -20.49 -3.11 4.39
C VAL A 13 -19.29 -2.36 3.82
N ILE A 14 -19.31 -1.98 2.54
CA ILE A 14 -18.28 -1.10 1.94
C ILE A 14 -18.51 0.39 2.24
N ASN A 15 -19.70 0.77 2.73
CA ASN A 15 -20.01 2.14 3.14
C ASN A 15 -19.60 2.45 4.60
N THR A 16 -19.28 1.43 5.38
CA THR A 16 -18.59 1.61 6.66
C THR A 16 -17.11 1.77 6.35
N GLY A 17 -16.68 3.02 6.14
CA GLY A 17 -15.32 3.39 5.77
C GLY A 17 -14.25 2.92 6.75
N LEU A 18 -13.89 1.63 6.68
CA LEU A 18 -12.75 1.08 7.39
C LEU A 18 -12.14 -0.09 6.61
N VAL A 19 -11.56 0.21 5.45
CA VAL A 19 -10.49 -0.64 4.90
C VAL A 19 -9.21 -0.24 5.63
N THR A 20 -9.01 -0.76 6.84
CA THR A 20 -7.70 -0.72 7.50
C THR A 20 -6.86 -1.82 6.87
N GLY A 21 -5.97 -1.48 5.95
CA GLY A 21 -4.94 -2.43 5.52
C GLY A 21 -4.23 -2.97 6.76
N THR A 22 -4.19 -4.28 6.92
CA THR A 22 -3.48 -4.91 8.04
C THR A 22 -1.99 -4.92 7.73
N CYS A 23 -1.14 -5.00 8.75
CA CYS A 23 0.29 -5.13 8.51
C CYS A 23 0.57 -6.44 7.74
N PRO A 24 1.26 -6.40 6.58
CA PRO A 24 1.66 -7.62 5.88
C PRO A 24 2.45 -8.55 6.79
N SER A 25 2.15 -9.85 6.78
CA SER A 25 2.85 -10.85 7.60
C SER A 25 4.35 -10.98 7.27
N THR A 26 4.76 -10.60 6.05
CA THR A 26 6.16 -10.56 5.61
C THR A 26 6.91 -9.32 6.10
N CYS A 27 6.19 -8.33 6.61
CA CYS A 27 6.72 -7.04 7.02
C CYS A 27 6.57 -6.85 8.53
N SER A 28 7.16 -5.77 9.04
CA SER A 28 7.00 -5.35 10.43
C SER A 28 6.51 -3.92 10.45
N CYS A 29 5.41 -3.66 11.14
CA CYS A 29 4.81 -2.34 11.24
C CYS A 29 4.95 -1.79 12.65
N SER A 30 5.26 -0.50 12.78
CA SER A 30 5.23 0.22 14.04
C SER A 30 4.40 1.48 13.91
N SER A 31 3.59 1.77 14.93
CA SER A 31 2.84 3.01 14.98
C SER A 31 3.79 4.19 15.23
N GLY A 32 3.80 5.15 14.32
CA GLY A 32 4.46 6.43 14.49
C GLY A 32 3.46 7.53 14.88
N SER A 33 3.99 8.70 15.25
CA SER A 33 3.16 9.88 15.57
C SER A 33 2.37 10.43 14.38
N SER A 34 2.80 10.13 13.15
CA SER A 34 2.21 10.63 11.90
C SER A 34 1.51 9.55 11.09
N GLY A 35 1.57 8.29 11.54
CA GLY A 35 1.07 7.12 10.83
C GLY A 35 2.02 5.92 10.97
N SER A 36 1.66 4.81 10.35
CA SER A 36 2.41 3.55 10.46
C SER A 36 3.70 3.55 9.65
N ASN A 37 4.79 3.07 10.24
CA ASN A 37 6.06 2.81 9.55
C ASN A 37 6.12 1.34 9.15
N VAL A 38 6.14 1.04 7.85
CA VAL A 38 6.08 -0.32 7.32
C VAL A 38 7.46 -0.76 6.84
N ASN A 39 8.08 -1.68 7.57
CA ASN A 39 9.39 -2.25 7.26
C ASN A 39 9.27 -3.57 6.49
N CYS A 40 9.52 -3.51 5.18
CA CYS A 40 9.54 -4.65 4.26
C CYS A 40 10.91 -4.84 3.58
N TYR A 41 11.98 -4.23 4.10
CA TYR A 41 13.30 -4.28 3.47
C TYR A 41 13.88 -5.70 3.50
N SER A 42 14.63 -6.08 2.46
CA SER A 42 15.34 -7.37 2.39
C SER A 42 14.46 -8.62 2.64
N LYS A 43 13.20 -8.59 2.20
CA LYS A 43 12.24 -9.70 2.33
C LYS A 43 12.12 -10.57 1.09
N SER A 44 12.94 -10.32 0.06
CA SER A 44 12.87 -10.99 -1.25
C SER A 44 11.52 -10.86 -1.95
N LEU A 45 10.82 -9.74 -1.73
CA LEU A 45 9.51 -9.48 -2.34
C LEU A 45 9.61 -9.33 -3.85
N GLY A 46 8.71 -9.97 -4.60
CA GLY A 46 8.57 -9.79 -6.05
C GLY A 46 7.51 -8.75 -6.45
N HIS A 47 6.61 -8.42 -5.53
CA HIS A 47 5.57 -7.41 -5.65
C HIS A 47 5.38 -6.71 -4.29
N ILE A 48 4.71 -5.57 -4.29
CA ILE A 48 4.40 -4.84 -3.06
C ILE A 48 3.15 -5.46 -2.42
N PRO A 49 3.18 -5.86 -1.13
CA PRO A 49 2.01 -6.40 -0.45
C PRO A 49 1.00 -5.29 -0.10
N ASP A 50 -0.25 -5.65 0.22
CA ASP A 50 -1.26 -4.69 0.68
C ASP A 50 -0.80 -3.96 1.94
N LEU A 51 -0.69 -2.63 1.87
CA LEU A 51 -0.17 -1.81 2.97
C LEU A 51 -1.31 -1.17 3.79
N PRO A 52 -1.11 -0.91 5.10
CA PRO A 52 -2.02 -0.11 5.91
C PRO A 52 -2.29 1.26 5.30
N SER A 53 -3.55 1.71 5.32
CA SER A 53 -3.95 2.99 4.72
C SER A 53 -3.41 4.22 5.48
N ASP A 54 -3.07 4.05 6.77
CA ASP A 54 -2.42 5.07 7.60
C ASP A 54 -0.89 5.10 7.45
N THR A 55 -0.33 4.36 6.49
CA THR A 55 1.12 4.28 6.30
C THR A 55 1.74 5.64 6.01
N TYR A 56 2.80 5.96 6.75
CA TYR A 56 3.55 7.21 6.65
C TYR A 56 4.94 7.00 6.02
N ILE A 57 5.62 5.90 6.36
CA ILE A 57 6.93 5.55 5.79
C ILE A 57 6.93 4.10 5.32
N ILE A 58 7.41 3.86 4.10
CA ILE A 58 7.48 2.53 3.48
C ILE A 58 8.94 2.18 3.17
N TYR A 59 9.44 1.09 3.73
CA TYR A 59 10.76 0.55 3.42
C TYR A 59 10.66 -0.71 2.57
N LEU A 60 10.86 -0.59 1.25
CA LEU A 60 10.80 -1.69 0.27
C LEU A 60 12.13 -1.96 -0.44
N HIS A 61 13.19 -1.24 -0.06
CA HIS A 61 14.52 -1.38 -0.62
C HIS A 61 15.14 -2.77 -0.37
N TYR A 62 16.09 -3.16 -1.23
CA TYR A 62 16.72 -4.50 -1.23
C TYR A 62 15.72 -5.66 -1.44
N ASN A 63 14.76 -5.51 -2.35
CA ASN A 63 13.85 -6.59 -2.75
C ASN A 63 14.05 -6.94 -4.24
N LYS A 64 13.10 -7.67 -4.84
CA LYS A 64 13.12 -8.13 -6.24
C LYS A 64 11.88 -7.64 -7.01
N ILE A 65 11.35 -6.47 -6.62
CA ILE A 65 10.15 -5.89 -7.23
C ILE A 65 10.52 -5.48 -8.66
N ARG A 66 9.70 -5.87 -9.64
CA ARG A 66 9.99 -5.66 -11.08
C ARG A 66 9.13 -4.60 -11.76
N SER A 67 7.92 -4.42 -11.27
CA SER A 67 6.96 -3.47 -11.81
C SER A 67 6.19 -2.79 -10.68
N LEU A 68 5.75 -1.56 -10.94
CA LEU A 68 4.77 -0.86 -10.12
C LEU A 68 3.54 -0.60 -10.97
N GLU A 69 2.39 -1.09 -10.51
CA GLU A 69 1.11 -0.95 -11.19
C GLU A 69 0.45 0.38 -10.80
N SER A 70 -0.49 0.84 -11.61
CA SER A 70 -1.15 2.14 -11.41
C SER A 70 -1.96 2.23 -10.11
N ASP A 71 -2.42 1.10 -9.58
CA ASP A 71 -3.22 0.99 -8.36
C ASP A 71 -2.41 0.63 -7.10
N THR A 72 -1.12 0.34 -7.24
CA THR A 72 -0.23 -0.16 -6.17
C THR A 72 -0.26 0.72 -4.90
N PHE A 73 -0.41 2.03 -5.06
CA PHE A 73 -0.44 3.00 -3.95
C PHE A 73 -1.75 3.80 -3.87
N ILE A 74 -2.83 3.30 -4.48
CA ILE A 74 -4.06 4.08 -4.70
C ILE A 74 -4.70 4.61 -3.40
N ASN A 75 -4.55 3.87 -2.29
CA ASN A 75 -5.14 4.21 -0.99
C ASN A 75 -4.14 4.86 -0.01
N LEU A 76 -2.90 5.11 -0.43
CA LEU A 76 -1.81 5.52 0.47
C LEU A 76 -1.57 7.03 0.47
N THR A 77 -2.59 7.80 0.80
CA THR A 77 -2.56 9.27 0.71
C THR A 77 -1.64 9.95 1.73
N ASN A 78 -1.31 9.27 2.84
CA ASN A 78 -0.51 9.79 3.94
C ASN A 78 1.01 9.53 3.80
N VAL A 79 1.46 8.80 2.77
CA VAL A 79 2.87 8.43 2.64
C VAL A 79 3.75 9.65 2.43
N TYR A 80 4.78 9.76 3.26
CA TYR A 80 5.76 10.84 3.26
C TYR A 80 7.12 10.39 2.70
N GLN A 81 7.51 9.15 2.98
CA GLN A 81 8.77 8.54 2.56
C GLN A 81 8.53 7.15 1.97
N LEU A 82 9.04 6.90 0.76
CA LEU A 82 8.97 5.61 0.08
C LEU A 82 10.37 5.20 -0.38
N TYR A 83 10.92 4.11 0.17
CA TYR A 83 12.24 3.61 -0.22
C TYR A 83 12.11 2.42 -1.16
N LEU A 84 12.49 2.59 -2.44
CA LEU A 84 12.42 1.53 -3.47
C LEU A 84 13.78 1.12 -4.06
N HIS A 85 14.88 1.77 -3.68
CA HIS A 85 16.21 1.48 -4.21
C HIS A 85 16.64 0.01 -4.03
N ASN A 86 17.55 -0.47 -4.88
CA ASN A 86 18.02 -1.86 -4.87
C ASN A 86 16.89 -2.88 -5.08
N ASN A 87 16.00 -2.60 -6.03
CA ASN A 87 15.03 -3.54 -6.60
C ASN A 87 15.36 -3.82 -8.08
N GLU A 88 14.53 -4.64 -8.75
CA GLU A 88 14.64 -5.01 -10.17
C GLU A 88 13.63 -4.23 -11.04
N ILE A 89 13.24 -3.01 -10.62
CA ILE A 89 12.15 -2.26 -11.25
C ILE A 89 12.55 -1.88 -12.68
N SER A 90 11.78 -2.37 -13.64
CA SER A 90 11.97 -2.15 -15.07
C SER A 90 10.75 -1.51 -15.75
N ALA A 91 9.61 -1.49 -15.07
CA ALA A 91 8.38 -0.85 -15.54
C ALA A 91 7.67 -0.12 -14.39
N ILE A 92 7.15 1.08 -14.66
CA ILE A 92 6.30 1.84 -13.76
C ILE A 92 5.12 2.31 -14.61
N GLU A 93 3.91 1.91 -14.24
CA GLU A 93 2.71 2.36 -14.94
C GLU A 93 2.47 3.86 -14.74
N SER A 94 1.74 4.46 -15.68
CA SER A 94 1.29 5.84 -15.50
C SER A 94 0.41 5.92 -14.25
N PHE A 95 0.51 7.03 -13.53
CA PHE A 95 -0.33 7.34 -12.37
C PHE A 95 -0.09 6.51 -11.10
N THR A 96 0.89 5.58 -11.08
CA THR A 96 1.28 4.82 -9.87
C THR A 96 1.44 5.68 -8.61
N PHE A 97 1.96 6.90 -8.74
CA PHE A 97 2.21 7.80 -7.60
C PHE A 97 1.16 8.92 -7.46
N MET A 98 0.08 8.92 -8.25
CA MET A 98 -0.88 10.05 -8.32
C MET A 98 -1.48 10.41 -6.95
N ASN A 99 -1.78 9.40 -6.12
CA ASN A 99 -2.44 9.60 -4.83
C ASN A 99 -1.47 9.81 -3.67
N LEU A 100 -0.16 9.77 -3.90
CA LEU A 100 0.86 10.01 -2.89
C LEU A 100 1.07 11.52 -2.66
N HIS A 101 -0.01 12.25 -2.31
CA HIS A 101 -0.02 13.71 -2.25
C HIS A 101 0.97 14.30 -1.22
N ASN A 102 1.32 13.52 -0.19
CA ASN A 102 2.22 13.95 0.89
C ASN A 102 3.68 13.48 0.69
N LEU A 103 3.98 12.80 -0.42
CA LEU A 103 5.31 12.23 -0.66
C LEU A 103 6.35 13.33 -0.82
N GLN A 104 7.39 13.28 0.02
CA GLN A 104 8.52 14.20 -0.08
C GLN A 104 9.83 13.50 -0.47
N TYR A 105 9.95 12.19 -0.22
CA TYR A 105 11.14 11.42 -0.55
C TYR A 105 10.79 10.07 -1.18
N LEU A 106 11.48 9.75 -2.28
CA LEU A 106 11.33 8.55 -3.10
C LEU A 106 12.71 7.90 -3.38
#